data_AF-A0A452RX75-F1
#
_entry.id   AF-A0A452RX75-F1
#
_cell.length_a   1.000
_cell.length_b   1.000
_cell.length_c   1.000
_cell.angle_alpha   90.00
_cell.angle_beta   90.00
_cell.angle_gamma   90.00
#
_symmetry.space_group_name_H-M   'P 1'
#
loop_
_entity.id
_entity.type
_entity.pdbx_description
1 polymer ?
#
loop_
_entity_poly.entity_id
_entity_poly.type
_entity_poly.pdbx_seq_one_letter_code
_entity_poly.pdbx_strand_id
1 'polypeptide(L)'
;VNSKEGMHHKASELGNEATHEDTELPGQRSMNFPYPGDKTADSLNLENKIERTLSSSLPPSSTHPSLSFWLGANDLHCECMIPCQVTSDLDKEKKIAFLLKELDILRASNKKLQEKLTEEDKEQRKLKVKLELQEKATEAHIAEKTAALVEEVYFAQKERDEAIMSRLRLANEERDEAVARAKHMEMSLKVLENINPEENDMTLQELLNRINNADTGIAIQKNGAVIVDRIYKTKECKKRITAEEMNAVIEERDAALSQVTENRTNKKHTYKQIYYKELAHVIMEAEKFKIFSQ
;
A
#
# COMPACT_ATOMS: atom_id res chain seq x y z
N VAL A 1 10.75 35.30 50.69
CA VAL A 1 12.05 34.89 50.09
C VAL A 1 12.37 33.52 50.65
N ASN A 2 12.39 32.48 49.81
CA ASN A 2 12.93 31.15 50.16
C ASN A 2 13.96 30.79 49.09
N SER A 3 15.12 30.29 49.52
CA SER A 3 16.27 30.04 48.64
C SER A 3 16.22 28.67 47.97
N LYS A 4 17.08 28.52 46.96
CA LYS A 4 17.47 27.22 46.37
C LYS A 4 18.45 26.48 47.30
N GLU A 5 18.91 25.33 46.80
CA GLU A 5 19.96 24.43 47.31
C GLU A 5 19.48 23.40 48.34
N GLY A 6 20.01 22.16 48.35
CA GLY A 6 21.05 21.58 47.49
C GLY A 6 21.75 20.41 48.20
N MET A 7 22.82 19.86 47.59
CA MET A 7 23.68 18.77 48.12
C MET A 7 22.99 17.37 48.13
N HIS A 8 23.49 16.31 47.45
CA HIS A 8 24.75 15.54 47.60
C HIS A 8 24.72 14.53 48.77
N HIS A 9 25.03 13.22 48.64
CA HIS A 9 25.45 12.35 47.51
C HIS A 9 24.55 11.06 47.50
N LYS A 10 24.85 9.84 47.00
CA LYS A 10 26.02 9.17 46.37
C LYS A 10 25.54 7.91 45.57
N ALA A 11 26.42 7.29 44.77
CA ALA A 11 26.24 5.96 44.18
C ALA A 11 26.98 4.84 44.97
N SER A 12 26.52 3.60 44.79
CA SER A 12 27.20 2.32 45.12
C SER A 12 26.73 1.22 44.15
N GLU A 13 27.58 0.25 43.85
CA GLU A 13 27.34 -0.81 42.85
C GLU A 13 26.75 -2.10 43.45
N LEU A 14 25.81 -2.71 42.72
CA LEU A 14 25.53 -4.15 42.61
C LEU A 14 24.88 -4.31 41.22
N GLY A 15 25.30 -5.18 40.30
CA GLY A 15 26.17 -6.34 40.43
C GLY A 15 25.34 -7.62 40.47
N ASN A 16 25.04 -8.18 39.29
CA ASN A 16 24.79 -9.59 39.01
C ASN A 16 24.40 -9.79 37.53
N GLU A 17 25.38 -10.26 36.76
CA GLU A 17 25.27 -11.26 35.68
C GLU A 17 23.85 -11.64 35.19
N ALA A 18 23.51 -11.17 33.98
CA ALA A 18 22.43 -11.70 33.17
C ALA A 18 23.04 -12.29 31.88
N THR A 19 22.92 -13.59 31.70
CA THR A 19 23.49 -14.32 30.55
C THR A 19 22.90 -13.80 29.23
N HIS A 20 23.75 -13.47 28.26
CA HIS A 20 23.31 -13.11 26.91
C HIS A 20 22.95 -14.40 26.14
N GLU A 21 21.74 -14.93 26.35
CA GLU A 21 21.20 -15.96 25.47
C GLU A 21 20.75 -15.31 24.15
N ASP A 22 21.65 -15.34 23.17
CA ASP A 22 21.37 -15.06 21.76
C ASP A 22 20.27 -15.97 21.23
N THR A 23 19.02 -15.55 21.43
CA THR A 23 17.83 -16.21 20.90
C THR A 23 17.71 -15.86 19.42
N GLU A 24 18.58 -16.45 18.60
CA GLU A 24 18.54 -16.33 17.14
C GLU A 24 17.13 -16.70 16.65
N LEU A 25 16.44 -15.74 16.02
CA LEU A 25 15.10 -15.98 15.47
C LEU A 25 15.20 -17.00 14.32
N PRO A 26 14.62 -18.20 14.44
CA PRO A 26 14.86 -19.27 13.49
C PRO A 26 14.15 -18.98 12.18
N GLY A 27 14.93 -18.84 11.10
CA GLY A 27 14.39 -19.01 9.74
C GLY A 27 14.27 -17.77 8.85
N GLN A 28 15.16 -16.77 8.97
CA GLN A 28 15.52 -16.00 7.76
C GLN A 28 16.32 -16.88 6.78
N ARG A 29 15.67 -17.92 6.23
CA ARG A 29 16.17 -18.60 5.04
C ARG A 29 15.99 -17.66 3.86
N SER A 30 17.11 -17.10 3.38
CA SER A 30 17.19 -16.59 2.02
C SER A 30 16.92 -17.75 1.06
N MET A 31 15.66 -17.90 0.66
CA MET A 31 15.22 -18.90 -0.29
C MET A 31 15.67 -18.47 -1.68
N ASN A 32 16.88 -18.89 -2.05
CA ASN A 32 17.36 -18.85 -3.42
C ASN A 32 16.37 -19.65 -4.30
N PHE A 33 15.43 -18.96 -4.94
CA PHE A 33 14.53 -19.58 -5.91
C PHE A 33 15.37 -20.14 -7.07
N PRO A 34 15.22 -21.42 -7.42
CA PRO A 34 15.85 -21.96 -8.62
C PRO A 34 15.33 -21.20 -9.85
N TYR A 35 16.24 -20.52 -10.56
CA TYR A 35 15.91 -19.76 -11.75
C TYR A 35 15.27 -20.70 -12.80
N PRO A 36 14.10 -20.38 -13.37
CA PRO A 36 13.52 -21.15 -14.46
C PRO A 36 14.53 -21.24 -15.62
N GLY A 37 14.88 -22.46 -16.02
CA GLY A 37 16.13 -22.73 -16.73
C GLY A 37 16.36 -21.90 -18.00
N ASP A 38 17.47 -21.17 -18.03
CA ASP A 38 17.93 -20.41 -19.18
C ASP A 38 18.21 -21.33 -20.38
N LYS A 39 17.70 -20.95 -21.56
CA LYS A 39 17.98 -21.56 -22.86
C LYS A 39 18.39 -20.50 -23.90
N THR A 40 19.14 -19.48 -23.45
CA THR A 40 19.48 -18.28 -24.22
C THR A 40 20.93 -17.82 -24.02
N ALA A 41 21.76 -18.63 -23.35
CA ALA A 41 23.18 -18.36 -23.12
C ALA A 41 24.01 -18.10 -24.40
N ASP A 42 23.56 -18.57 -25.57
CA ASP A 42 24.24 -18.39 -26.87
C ASP A 42 24.04 -16.97 -27.48
N SER A 43 23.02 -16.21 -27.06
CA SER A 43 22.64 -14.96 -27.73
C SER A 43 23.55 -13.76 -27.40
N LEU A 44 24.01 -13.64 -26.14
CA LEU A 44 24.72 -12.44 -25.64
C LEU A 44 26.15 -12.26 -26.17
N ASN A 45 26.68 -13.24 -26.93
CA ASN A 45 27.99 -13.15 -27.57
C ASN A 45 27.94 -12.56 -29.00
N LEU A 46 26.74 -12.38 -29.59
CA LEU A 46 26.60 -11.99 -30.99
C LEU A 46 26.59 -10.46 -31.20
N GLU A 47 25.87 -9.70 -30.36
CA GLU A 47 25.80 -8.23 -30.46
C GLU A 47 27.18 -7.58 -30.34
N ASN A 48 27.96 -8.02 -29.34
CA ASN A 48 29.36 -7.63 -29.09
C ASN A 48 30.32 -7.94 -30.25
N LYS A 49 29.90 -8.72 -31.24
CA LYS A 49 30.66 -9.06 -32.46
C LYS A 49 30.18 -8.26 -33.68
N ILE A 50 28.92 -7.86 -33.72
CA ILE A 50 28.31 -7.06 -34.80
C ILE A 50 28.76 -5.59 -34.72
N GLU A 51 28.68 -4.95 -33.55
CA GLU A 51 29.16 -3.56 -33.41
C GLU A 51 30.64 -3.43 -33.78
N ARG A 52 31.48 -4.37 -33.30
CA ARG A 52 32.93 -4.37 -33.51
C ARG A 52 33.35 -4.71 -34.95
N THR A 53 32.44 -5.15 -35.81
CA THR A 53 32.71 -5.34 -37.24
C THR A 53 32.23 -4.16 -38.10
N LEU A 54 31.08 -3.56 -37.75
CA LEU A 54 30.53 -2.40 -38.48
C LEU A 54 31.42 -1.14 -38.41
N SER A 55 32.18 -0.94 -37.33
CA SER A 55 33.10 0.22 -37.20
C SER A 55 34.36 0.17 -38.08
N SER A 56 34.60 -0.92 -38.82
CA SER A 56 35.86 -1.14 -39.56
C SER A 56 35.78 -0.97 -41.09
N SER A 57 34.60 -0.67 -41.64
CA SER A 57 34.36 -0.74 -43.10
C SER A 57 33.64 0.47 -43.70
N LEU A 58 34.00 1.69 -43.30
CA LEU A 58 33.77 2.89 -44.12
C LEU A 58 35.08 3.31 -44.78
N PRO A 59 35.15 3.42 -46.12
CA PRO A 59 36.26 4.14 -46.76
C PRO A 59 36.11 5.65 -46.50
N PRO A 60 37.19 6.39 -46.24
CA PRO A 60 37.14 7.84 -46.16
C PRO A 60 36.76 8.43 -47.54
N SER A 61 36.04 9.54 -47.54
CA SER A 61 35.62 10.22 -48.76
C SER A 61 36.83 10.67 -49.59
N SER A 62 36.99 10.10 -50.78
CA SER A 62 38.05 10.48 -51.71
C SER A 62 37.78 11.88 -52.28
N THR A 63 38.49 12.88 -51.76
CA THR A 63 38.60 14.19 -52.41
C THR A 63 39.19 14.02 -53.80
N HIS A 64 38.41 14.34 -54.84
CA HIS A 64 38.87 14.30 -56.22
C HIS A 64 40.02 15.31 -56.44
N PRO A 65 41.21 14.88 -56.90
CA PRO A 65 42.17 15.80 -57.49
C PRO A 65 41.60 16.35 -58.80
N SER A 66 41.71 17.66 -59.03
CA SER A 66 41.18 18.30 -60.23
C SER A 66 41.81 17.74 -61.50
N LEU A 67 40.96 17.37 -62.47
CA LEU A 67 41.36 16.75 -63.74
C LEU A 67 41.83 17.82 -64.75
N SER A 68 42.90 18.55 -64.40
CA SER A 68 43.33 19.77 -65.08
C SER A 68 44.86 19.87 -65.33
N PHE A 69 45.58 18.73 -65.32
CA PHE A 69 47.05 18.70 -65.38
C PHE A 69 47.66 17.94 -66.58
N TRP A 70 46.87 17.65 -67.64
CA TRP A 70 47.36 16.93 -68.83
C TRP A 70 46.96 17.57 -70.18
N LEU A 71 47.14 18.89 -70.29
CA LEU A 71 47.40 19.55 -71.58
C LEU A 71 48.73 20.30 -71.45
N GLY A 72 49.79 19.80 -72.11
CA GLY A 72 51.15 20.31 -71.91
C GLY A 72 52.20 19.79 -72.90
N ALA A 73 52.15 20.29 -74.13
CA ALA A 73 53.21 20.27 -75.16
C ALA A 73 53.63 18.94 -75.82
N ASN A 74 54.37 19.11 -76.93
CA ASN A 74 55.03 18.15 -77.83
C ASN A 74 54.15 17.44 -78.89
N ASP A 75 54.52 17.38 -80.17
CA ASP A 75 55.44 18.22 -80.96
C ASP A 75 55.08 18.08 -82.48
N LEU A 76 55.62 18.93 -83.35
CA LEU A 76 55.37 18.87 -84.81
C LEU A 76 56.18 17.77 -85.49
N HIS A 77 55.56 17.01 -86.42
CA HIS A 77 56.20 16.77 -87.73
C HIS A 77 55.26 16.31 -88.87
N CYS A 78 55.62 16.76 -90.08
CA CYS A 78 55.30 16.22 -91.42
C CYS A 78 53.85 15.84 -91.80
N GLU A 79 53.34 16.54 -92.82
CA GLU A 79 52.45 15.92 -93.81
C GLU A 79 53.16 14.76 -94.54
N CYS A 80 52.41 13.71 -94.89
CA CYS A 80 52.77 12.78 -95.94
C CYS A 80 51.51 12.30 -96.66
N MET A 81 51.23 12.90 -97.83
CA MET A 81 50.13 12.47 -98.69
C MET A 81 50.47 11.13 -99.34
N ILE A 82 49.95 10.03 -98.79
CA ILE A 82 50.08 8.68 -99.36
C ILE A 82 48.73 8.27 -100.00
N PRO A 83 48.61 8.22 -101.34
CA PRO A 83 47.38 7.84 -102.04
C PRO A 83 47.14 6.31 -102.04
N CYS A 84 46.94 5.69 -100.87
CA CYS A 84 46.58 4.26 -100.77
C CYS A 84 45.95 3.89 -99.40
N GLN A 85 44.73 4.34 -99.10
CA GLN A 85 44.11 4.15 -97.76
C GLN A 85 42.82 3.30 -97.72
N VAL A 86 42.16 3.09 -98.87
CA VAL A 86 40.81 2.47 -99.01
C VAL A 86 40.67 1.11 -98.32
N THR A 87 41.70 0.26 -98.32
CA THR A 87 41.66 -1.03 -97.64
C THR A 87 41.96 -0.93 -96.14
N SER A 88 42.76 0.05 -95.71
CA SER A 88 43.12 0.24 -94.30
C SER A 88 41.97 0.84 -93.49
N ASP A 89 41.18 1.75 -94.08
CA ASP A 89 40.04 2.35 -93.39
C ASP A 89 38.91 1.36 -93.19
N LEU A 90 38.61 0.52 -94.19
CA LEU A 90 37.55 -0.49 -94.10
C LEU A 90 37.76 -1.47 -92.92
N ASP A 91 39.00 -1.79 -92.56
CA ASP A 91 39.29 -2.64 -91.38
C ASP A 91 39.28 -1.86 -90.05
N LYS A 92 39.58 -0.55 -90.06
CA LYS A 92 39.32 0.35 -88.92
C LYS A 92 37.82 0.48 -88.68
N GLU A 93 37.03 0.69 -89.72
CA GLU A 93 35.56 0.81 -89.68
C GLU A 93 34.89 -0.45 -89.13
N LYS A 94 35.29 -1.65 -89.59
CA LYS A 94 34.82 -2.93 -89.00
C LYS A 94 35.11 -3.00 -87.50
N LYS A 95 36.31 -2.59 -87.07
CA LYS A 95 36.70 -2.58 -85.66
C LYS A 95 35.89 -1.56 -84.85
N ILE A 96 35.64 -0.37 -85.40
CA ILE A 96 34.77 0.65 -84.80
C ILE A 96 33.33 0.13 -84.65
N ALA A 97 32.76 -0.48 -85.69
CA ALA A 97 31.42 -1.08 -85.65
C ALA A 97 31.31 -2.22 -84.63
N PHE A 98 32.34 -3.05 -84.48
CA PHE A 98 32.41 -4.07 -83.44
C PHE A 98 32.41 -3.45 -82.03
N LEU A 99 33.28 -2.46 -81.79
CA LEU A 99 33.40 -1.78 -80.50
C LEU A 99 32.13 -1.00 -80.11
N LEU A 100 31.43 -0.41 -81.08
CA LEU A 100 30.13 0.23 -80.85
C LEU A 100 29.07 -0.80 -80.43
N LYS A 101 29.00 -1.95 -81.10
CA LYS A 101 28.09 -3.05 -80.72
C LYS A 101 28.39 -3.59 -79.32
N GLU A 102 29.66 -3.74 -78.97
CA GLU A 102 30.09 -4.17 -77.64
C GLU A 102 29.73 -3.12 -76.57
N LEU A 103 29.96 -1.83 -76.86
CA LEU A 103 29.58 -0.71 -75.99
C LEU A 103 28.07 -0.64 -75.75
N ASP A 104 27.25 -0.91 -76.77
CA ASP A 104 25.78 -0.95 -76.64
C ASP A 104 25.30 -2.14 -75.81
N ILE A 105 25.92 -3.32 -75.97
CA ILE A 105 25.68 -4.51 -75.13
C ILE A 105 26.04 -4.19 -73.66
N LEU A 106 27.19 -3.57 -73.42
CA LEU A 106 27.63 -3.15 -72.09
C LEU A 106 26.69 -2.10 -71.48
N ARG A 107 26.21 -1.12 -72.27
CA ARG A 107 25.25 -0.10 -71.81
C ARG A 107 23.90 -0.73 -71.43
N ALA A 108 23.40 -1.68 -72.21
CA ALA A 108 22.17 -2.41 -71.91
C ALA A 108 22.31 -3.29 -70.66
N SER A 109 23.45 -3.98 -70.50
CA SER A 109 23.78 -4.78 -69.33
C SER A 109 23.86 -3.92 -68.06
N ASN A 110 24.58 -2.78 -68.13
CA ASN A 110 24.73 -1.84 -67.01
C ASN A 110 23.37 -1.29 -66.56
N LYS A 111 22.50 -0.86 -67.49
CA LYS A 111 21.13 -0.41 -67.17
C LYS A 111 20.33 -1.50 -66.43
N LYS A 112 20.40 -2.75 -66.89
CA LYS A 112 19.71 -3.89 -66.26
C LYS A 112 20.26 -4.23 -64.87
N LEU A 113 21.55 -4.02 -64.64
CA LEU A 113 22.16 -4.15 -63.31
C LEU A 113 21.75 -3.01 -62.38
N GLN A 114 21.65 -1.78 -62.89
CA GLN A 114 21.18 -0.62 -62.13
C GLN A 114 19.69 -0.77 -61.75
N GLU A 115 18.84 -1.22 -62.67
CA GLU A 115 17.43 -1.53 -62.39
C GLU A 115 17.30 -2.57 -61.26
N LYS A 116 18.04 -3.69 -61.35
CA LYS A 116 18.11 -4.70 -60.29
C LYS A 116 18.56 -4.12 -58.95
N LEU A 117 19.67 -3.37 -58.94
CA LEU A 117 20.20 -2.77 -57.72
C LEU A 117 19.14 -1.89 -57.04
N THR A 118 18.40 -1.08 -57.82
CA THR A 118 17.32 -0.25 -57.26
C THR A 118 16.09 -1.01 -56.75
N GLU A 119 15.90 -2.29 -57.12
CA GLU A 119 14.82 -3.12 -56.59
C GLU A 119 15.25 -3.87 -55.32
N GLU A 120 16.44 -4.47 -55.32
CA GLU A 120 17.06 -5.07 -54.13
C GLU A 120 17.17 -4.03 -52.99
N ASP A 121 17.55 -2.78 -53.31
CA ASP A 121 17.57 -1.65 -52.36
C ASP A 121 16.21 -1.39 -51.70
N LYS A 122 15.09 -1.54 -52.44
CA LYS A 122 13.73 -1.37 -51.89
C LYS A 122 13.35 -2.56 -51.03
N GLU A 123 13.65 -3.79 -51.48
CA GLU A 123 13.38 -5.03 -50.75
C GLU A 123 14.16 -5.04 -49.42
N GLN A 124 15.44 -4.67 -49.41
CA GLN A 124 16.26 -4.56 -48.21
C GLN A 124 15.69 -3.53 -47.22
N ARG A 125 15.31 -2.32 -47.69
CA ARG A 125 14.68 -1.29 -46.84
C ARG A 125 13.34 -1.77 -46.25
N LYS A 126 12.51 -2.43 -47.06
CA LYS A 126 11.21 -3.03 -46.68
C LYS A 126 11.38 -4.17 -45.66
N LEU A 127 12.43 -4.97 -45.77
CA LEU A 127 12.76 -6.01 -44.78
C LEU A 127 13.31 -5.40 -43.48
N LYS A 128 14.16 -4.37 -43.55
CA LYS A 128 14.66 -3.64 -42.37
C LYS A 128 13.53 -3.05 -41.54
N VAL A 129 12.62 -2.31 -42.16
CA VAL A 129 11.45 -1.72 -41.47
C VAL A 129 10.52 -2.78 -40.88
N LYS A 130 10.34 -3.93 -41.54
CA LYS A 130 9.58 -5.06 -40.96
C LYS A 130 10.24 -5.62 -39.69
N LEU A 131 11.57 -5.76 -39.69
CA LEU A 131 12.31 -6.28 -38.55
C LEU A 131 12.26 -5.30 -37.38
N GLU A 132 12.46 -4.00 -37.63
CA GLU A 132 12.33 -2.93 -36.63
C GLU A 132 10.92 -2.90 -36.02
N LEU A 133 9.87 -3.03 -36.83
CA LEU A 133 8.48 -3.12 -36.33
C LEU A 133 8.22 -4.37 -35.49
N GLN A 134 8.79 -5.52 -35.87
CA GLN A 134 8.67 -6.75 -35.09
C GLN A 134 9.40 -6.65 -33.75
N GLU A 135 10.61 -6.11 -33.75
CA GLU A 135 11.42 -5.84 -32.54
C GLU A 135 10.63 -4.95 -31.56
N LYS A 136 10.16 -3.78 -32.00
CA LYS A 136 9.38 -2.85 -31.15
C LYS A 136 8.07 -3.46 -30.66
N ALA A 137 7.41 -4.31 -31.45
CA ALA A 137 6.22 -5.04 -31.00
C ALA A 137 6.54 -6.06 -29.90
N THR A 138 7.66 -6.79 -30.01
CA THR A 138 8.09 -7.72 -28.96
C THR A 138 8.56 -7.01 -27.69
N GLU A 139 9.28 -5.89 -27.82
CA GLU A 139 9.72 -5.05 -26.71
C GLU A 139 8.52 -4.48 -25.92
N ALA A 140 7.52 -3.94 -26.62
CA ALA A 140 6.31 -3.41 -25.99
C ALA A 140 5.53 -4.49 -25.22
N HIS A 141 5.34 -5.67 -25.81
CA HIS A 141 4.67 -6.81 -25.16
C HIS A 141 5.45 -7.38 -23.97
N ILE A 142 6.79 -7.29 -23.97
CA ILE A 142 7.61 -7.61 -22.80
C ILE A 142 7.40 -6.55 -21.72
N ALA A 143 7.49 -5.26 -22.06
CA ALA A 143 7.30 -4.16 -21.12
C ALA A 143 5.91 -4.17 -20.46
N GLU A 144 4.85 -4.45 -21.23
CA GLU A 144 3.48 -4.63 -20.75
C GLU A 144 3.40 -5.72 -19.67
N LYS A 145 3.98 -6.90 -19.94
CA LYS A 145 3.98 -8.03 -18.99
C LYS A 145 4.86 -7.78 -17.77
N THR A 146 5.98 -7.09 -17.93
CA THR A 146 6.82 -6.68 -16.81
C THR A 146 6.11 -5.66 -15.93
N ALA A 147 5.40 -4.68 -16.51
CA ALA A 147 4.62 -3.71 -15.75
C ALA A 147 3.49 -4.37 -14.94
N ALA A 148 2.69 -5.24 -15.58
CA ALA A 148 1.62 -5.98 -14.91
C ALA A 148 2.14 -6.82 -13.72
N LEU A 149 3.26 -7.54 -13.91
CA LEU A 149 3.87 -8.34 -12.84
C LEU A 149 4.41 -7.46 -11.67
N VAL A 150 4.96 -6.28 -11.97
CA VAL A 150 5.40 -5.33 -10.94
C VAL A 150 4.21 -4.76 -10.15
N GLU A 151 3.09 -4.48 -10.81
CA GLU A 151 1.85 -4.05 -10.15
C GLU A 151 1.27 -5.17 -9.26
N GLU A 152 1.16 -6.40 -9.76
CA GLU A 152 0.71 -7.57 -8.98
C GLU A 152 1.56 -7.79 -7.72
N VAL A 153 2.89 -7.74 -7.86
CA VAL A 153 3.83 -7.88 -6.72
C VAL A 153 3.68 -6.73 -5.72
N TYR A 154 3.49 -5.49 -6.20
CA TYR A 154 3.27 -4.33 -5.34
C TYR A 154 1.97 -4.43 -4.54
N PHE A 155 0.85 -4.82 -5.17
CA PHE A 155 -0.42 -5.02 -4.48
C PHE A 155 -0.34 -6.16 -3.45
N ALA A 156 0.22 -7.31 -3.83
CA ALA A 156 0.39 -8.45 -2.92
C ALA A 156 1.31 -8.12 -1.71
N GLN A 157 2.35 -7.30 -1.91
CA GLN A 157 3.19 -6.81 -0.81
C GLN A 157 2.41 -5.86 0.13
N LYS A 158 1.64 -4.93 -0.43
CA LYS A 158 0.80 -4.00 0.33
C LYS A 158 -0.24 -4.74 1.19
N GLU A 159 -0.96 -5.69 0.61
CA GLU A 159 -1.95 -6.50 1.34
C GLU A 159 -1.31 -7.31 2.47
N ARG A 160 -0.14 -7.90 2.21
CA ARG A 160 0.65 -8.61 3.24
C ARG A 160 1.02 -7.70 4.40
N ASP A 161 1.51 -6.48 4.14
CA ASP A 161 1.87 -5.54 5.20
C ASP A 161 0.64 -5.00 5.96
N GLU A 162 -0.47 -4.76 5.27
CA GLU A 162 -1.74 -4.35 5.91
C GLU A 162 -2.31 -5.46 6.82
N ALA A 163 -2.23 -6.72 6.40
CA ALA A 163 -2.60 -7.88 7.21
C ALA A 163 -1.68 -8.07 8.43
N ILE A 164 -0.36 -7.91 8.26
CA ILE A 164 0.63 -7.97 9.36
C ILE A 164 0.36 -6.86 10.38
N MET A 165 0.19 -5.61 9.93
CA MET A 165 -0.10 -4.48 10.82
C MET A 165 -1.43 -4.64 11.55
N SER A 166 -2.44 -5.21 10.91
CA SER A 166 -3.74 -5.48 11.54
C SER A 166 -3.64 -6.59 12.60
N ARG A 167 -2.90 -7.67 12.32
CA ARG A 167 -2.64 -8.74 13.30
C ARG A 167 -1.79 -8.25 14.47
N LEU A 168 -0.83 -7.36 14.22
CA LEU A 168 -0.02 -6.74 15.27
C LEU A 168 -0.84 -5.82 16.18
N ARG A 169 -1.80 -5.05 15.64
CA ARG A 169 -2.74 -4.26 16.46
C ARG A 169 -3.57 -5.14 17.38
N LEU A 170 -4.23 -6.16 16.83
CA LEU A 170 -5.03 -7.11 17.61
C LEU A 170 -4.23 -7.78 18.74
N ALA A 171 -2.99 -8.22 18.47
CA ALA A 171 -2.13 -8.82 19.50
C ALA A 171 -1.70 -7.84 20.60
N ASN A 172 -1.60 -6.53 20.31
CA ASN A 172 -1.38 -5.51 21.34
C ASN A 172 -2.67 -5.26 22.14
N GLU A 173 -3.83 -5.18 21.47
CA GLU A 173 -5.15 -5.01 22.10
C GLU A 173 -5.47 -6.16 23.06
N GLU A 174 -5.33 -7.42 22.61
CA GLU A 174 -5.48 -8.63 23.44
C GLU A 174 -4.55 -8.64 24.67
N ARG A 175 -3.29 -8.23 24.50
CA ARG A 175 -2.30 -8.10 25.59
C ARG A 175 -2.72 -7.01 26.57
N ASP A 176 -3.11 -5.85 26.08
CA ASP A 176 -3.39 -4.69 26.94
C ASP A 176 -4.72 -4.87 27.68
N GLU A 177 -5.70 -5.55 27.08
CA GLU A 177 -6.86 -6.09 27.81
C GLU A 177 -6.45 -7.11 28.88
N ALA A 178 -5.55 -8.06 28.57
CA ALA A 178 -5.12 -9.07 29.53
C ALA A 178 -4.39 -8.42 30.72
N VAL A 179 -3.57 -7.39 30.47
CA VAL A 179 -2.94 -6.56 31.50
C VAL A 179 -3.98 -5.77 32.31
N ALA A 180 -5.03 -5.24 31.68
CA ALA A 180 -6.12 -4.57 32.39
C ALA A 180 -6.91 -5.54 33.29
N ARG A 181 -7.25 -6.74 32.79
CA ARG A 181 -7.88 -7.83 33.56
C ARG A 181 -7.01 -8.24 34.75
N ALA A 182 -5.71 -8.48 34.51
CA ALA A 182 -4.77 -8.85 35.57
C ALA A 182 -4.68 -7.78 36.67
N LYS A 183 -4.56 -6.49 36.30
CA LYS A 183 -4.54 -5.37 37.25
C LYS A 183 -5.86 -5.25 38.03
N HIS A 184 -7.00 -5.48 37.40
CA HIS A 184 -8.29 -5.51 38.11
C HIS A 184 -8.36 -6.66 39.13
N MET A 185 -7.88 -7.85 38.76
CA MET A 185 -7.78 -8.99 39.68
C MET A 185 -6.80 -8.73 40.82
N GLU A 186 -5.64 -8.12 40.54
CA GLU A 186 -4.65 -7.71 41.55
C GLU A 186 -5.25 -6.71 42.57
N MET A 187 -5.97 -5.69 42.09
CA MET A 187 -6.68 -4.73 42.94
C MET A 187 -7.79 -5.42 43.75
N SER A 188 -8.52 -6.36 43.15
CA SER A 188 -9.55 -7.15 43.85
C SER A 188 -8.96 -8.03 44.95
N LEU A 189 -7.82 -8.69 44.68
CA LEU A 189 -7.10 -9.50 45.66
C LEU A 189 -6.56 -8.65 46.81
N LYS A 190 -6.02 -7.45 46.53
CA LYS A 190 -5.60 -6.49 47.58
C LYS A 190 -6.76 -6.02 48.43
N VAL A 191 -7.99 -5.95 47.91
CA VAL A 191 -9.19 -5.69 48.73
C VAL A 191 -9.53 -6.89 49.61
N LEU A 192 -9.39 -8.13 49.11
CA LEU A 192 -9.63 -9.35 49.89
C LEU A 192 -8.55 -9.61 50.96
N GLU A 193 -7.28 -9.29 50.69
CA GLU A 193 -6.16 -9.45 51.63
C GLU A 193 -6.33 -8.58 52.89
N ASN A 194 -7.05 -7.46 52.77
CA ASN A 194 -7.45 -6.60 53.88
C ASN A 194 -8.70 -7.12 54.64
N ILE A 195 -9.28 -8.25 54.25
CA ILE A 195 -10.38 -8.93 54.96
C ILE A 195 -9.80 -10.17 55.65
N ASN A 196 -9.39 -10.02 56.92
CA ASN A 196 -9.08 -11.18 57.74
C ASN A 196 -10.37 -12.01 57.98
N PRO A 197 -10.48 -13.24 57.44
CA PRO A 197 -11.73 -14.01 57.56
C PRO A 197 -12.02 -14.40 59.01
N GLU A 198 -10.99 -14.68 59.81
CA GLU A 198 -11.13 -15.09 61.21
C GLU A 198 -11.73 -13.99 62.11
N GLU A 199 -11.71 -12.74 61.66
CA GLU A 199 -12.24 -11.58 62.41
C GLU A 199 -13.62 -11.11 61.94
N ASN A 200 -14.12 -11.63 60.81
CA ASN A 200 -15.42 -11.27 60.25
C ASN A 200 -16.56 -12.19 60.76
N ASP A 201 -16.30 -13.50 60.80
CA ASP A 201 -17.28 -14.52 61.22
C ASP A 201 -17.53 -14.53 62.74
N MET A 202 -16.59 -14.01 63.54
CA MET A 202 -16.76 -13.89 65.00
C MET A 202 -18.00 -13.06 65.35
N THR A 203 -18.72 -13.44 66.40
CA THR A 203 -19.76 -12.59 66.97
C THR A 203 -19.16 -11.38 67.70
N LEU A 204 -19.94 -10.32 67.89
CA LEU A 204 -19.53 -9.18 68.73
C LEU A 204 -19.25 -9.63 70.17
N GLN A 205 -19.92 -10.69 70.64
CA GLN A 205 -19.70 -11.25 71.97
C GLN A 205 -18.32 -11.95 72.07
N GLU A 206 -17.90 -12.70 71.05
CA GLU A 206 -16.55 -13.28 71.01
C GLU A 206 -15.45 -12.20 70.98
N LEU A 207 -15.63 -11.14 70.18
CA LEU A 207 -14.69 -10.02 70.12
C LEU A 207 -14.57 -9.30 71.48
N LEU A 208 -15.69 -9.06 72.17
CA LEU A 208 -15.70 -8.48 73.51
C LEU A 208 -15.09 -9.42 74.56
N ASN A 209 -15.38 -10.72 74.50
CA ASN A 209 -14.78 -11.73 75.37
C ASN A 209 -13.25 -11.83 75.13
N ARG A 210 -12.78 -11.76 73.87
CA ARG A 210 -11.35 -11.73 73.52
C ARG A 210 -10.66 -10.47 74.05
N ILE A 211 -11.31 -9.29 74.05
CA ILE A 211 -10.78 -8.07 74.67
C ILE A 211 -10.72 -8.18 76.20
N ASN A 212 -11.78 -8.70 76.83
CA ASN A 212 -11.86 -8.86 78.29
C ASN A 212 -10.79 -9.82 78.83
N ASN A 213 -10.38 -10.80 78.02
CA ASN A 213 -9.43 -11.85 78.37
C ASN A 213 -8.07 -11.69 77.66
N ALA A 214 -7.70 -10.47 77.24
CA ALA A 214 -6.46 -10.21 76.51
C ALA A 214 -5.30 -9.83 77.43
N ASP A 215 -4.30 -10.72 77.54
CA ASP A 215 -3.09 -10.51 78.37
C ASP A 215 -2.15 -9.39 77.87
N THR A 216 -2.41 -8.79 76.69
CA THR A 216 -1.56 -7.74 76.12
C THR A 216 -2.37 -6.61 75.46
N GLY A 217 -1.86 -5.38 75.57
CA GLY A 217 -2.45 -4.21 74.91
C GLY A 217 -2.52 -4.30 73.39
N ILE A 218 -1.60 -5.08 72.77
CA ILE A 218 -1.60 -5.34 71.32
C ILE A 218 -2.81 -6.21 70.94
N ALA A 219 -3.13 -7.24 71.72
CA ALA A 219 -4.33 -8.06 71.50
C ALA A 219 -5.63 -7.26 71.72
N ILE A 220 -5.66 -6.37 72.73
CA ILE A 220 -6.78 -5.43 72.93
C ILE A 220 -6.93 -4.52 71.70
N GLN A 221 -5.83 -3.93 71.21
CA GLN A 221 -5.84 -3.03 70.05
C GLN A 221 -6.33 -3.73 68.77
N LYS A 222 -5.88 -4.97 68.51
CA LYS A 222 -6.28 -5.73 67.31
C LYS A 222 -7.79 -6.01 67.31
N ASN A 223 -8.32 -6.63 68.38
CA ASN A 223 -9.75 -6.91 68.49
C ASN A 223 -10.58 -5.61 68.51
N GLY A 224 -10.07 -4.54 69.13
CA GLY A 224 -10.71 -3.22 69.14
C GLY A 224 -10.84 -2.60 67.75
N ALA A 225 -9.81 -2.75 66.89
CA ALA A 225 -9.87 -2.27 65.50
C ALA A 225 -10.97 -2.97 64.69
N VAL A 226 -11.15 -4.29 64.87
CA VAL A 226 -12.24 -5.07 64.24
C VAL A 226 -13.61 -4.55 64.65
N ILE A 227 -13.82 -4.27 65.95
CA ILE A 227 -15.09 -3.70 66.45
C ILE A 227 -15.35 -2.32 65.82
N VAL A 228 -14.33 -1.45 65.75
CA VAL A 228 -14.44 -0.10 65.16
C VAL A 228 -14.78 -0.17 63.67
N ASP A 229 -14.10 -1.03 62.90
CA ASP A 229 -14.38 -1.26 61.48
C ASP A 229 -15.79 -1.82 61.26
N ARG A 230 -16.22 -2.81 62.05
CA ARG A 230 -17.59 -3.36 61.97
C ARG A 230 -18.66 -2.30 62.27
N ILE A 231 -18.42 -1.42 63.24
CA ILE A 231 -19.29 -0.27 63.54
C ILE A 231 -19.31 0.71 62.36
N TYR A 232 -18.17 1.01 61.76
CA TYR A 232 -18.08 1.91 60.59
C TYR A 232 -18.82 1.34 59.38
N LYS A 233 -18.53 0.10 58.97
CA LYS A 233 -19.22 -0.62 57.89
C LYS A 233 -20.73 -0.70 58.12
N THR A 234 -21.18 -0.94 59.36
CA THR A 234 -22.60 -0.94 59.72
C THR A 234 -23.25 0.44 59.56
N LYS A 235 -22.54 1.53 59.91
CA LYS A 235 -23.03 2.91 59.72
C LYS A 235 -23.12 3.30 58.24
N GLU A 236 -22.09 3.02 57.44
CA GLU A 236 -22.12 3.33 56.00
C GLU A 236 -23.15 2.49 55.26
N CYS A 237 -23.31 1.20 55.60
CA CYS A 237 -24.35 0.36 55.00
C CYS A 237 -25.75 0.91 55.28
N LYS A 238 -26.03 1.39 56.50
CA LYS A 238 -27.30 2.06 56.82
C LYS A 238 -27.52 3.35 56.01
N LYS A 239 -26.51 4.22 55.89
CA LYS A 239 -26.61 5.43 55.05
C LYS A 239 -26.93 5.08 53.58
N ARG A 240 -26.23 4.08 53.05
CA ARG A 240 -26.41 3.61 51.66
C ARG A 240 -27.83 3.10 51.43
N ILE A 241 -28.34 2.23 52.31
CA ILE A 241 -29.72 1.73 52.25
C ILE A 241 -30.72 2.89 52.28
N THR A 242 -30.60 3.83 53.22
CA THR A 242 -31.52 4.98 53.29
C THR A 242 -31.43 5.90 52.06
N ALA A 243 -30.27 5.99 51.40
CA ALA A 243 -30.13 6.73 50.14
C ALA A 243 -30.77 5.98 48.95
N GLU A 244 -30.62 4.65 48.89
CA GLU A 244 -31.26 3.79 47.88
C GLU A 244 -32.79 3.78 48.04
N GLU A 245 -33.30 3.67 49.27
CA GLU A 245 -34.73 3.79 49.60
C GLU A 245 -35.28 5.17 49.20
N MET A 246 -34.55 6.26 49.50
CA MET A 246 -34.96 7.62 49.13
C MET A 246 -34.99 7.82 47.61
N ASN A 247 -34.01 7.28 46.88
CA ASN A 247 -33.97 7.34 45.42
C ASN A 247 -35.13 6.55 44.80
N ALA A 248 -35.41 5.32 45.27
CA ALA A 248 -36.53 4.52 44.79
C ALA A 248 -37.89 5.22 44.97
N VAL A 249 -38.10 5.89 46.13
CA VAL A 249 -39.31 6.71 46.38
C VAL A 249 -39.40 7.93 45.46
N ILE A 250 -38.26 8.54 45.10
CA ILE A 250 -38.20 9.65 44.14
C ILE A 250 -38.52 9.16 42.72
N GLU A 251 -37.98 8.01 42.32
CA GLU A 251 -38.23 7.39 41.01
C GLU A 251 -39.70 6.95 40.85
N GLU A 252 -40.30 6.33 41.88
CA GLU A 252 -41.72 5.97 41.90
C GLU A 252 -42.61 7.23 41.79
N ARG A 253 -42.29 8.28 42.56
CA ARG A 253 -42.99 9.58 42.51
C ARG A 253 -42.95 10.17 41.10
N ASP A 254 -41.78 10.18 40.46
CA ASP A 254 -41.61 10.83 39.16
C ASP A 254 -42.20 10.00 38.01
N ALA A 255 -42.20 8.66 38.12
CA ALA A 255 -42.97 7.79 37.24
C ALA A 255 -44.49 8.02 37.38
N ALA A 256 -45.00 8.16 38.60
CA ALA A 256 -46.42 8.45 38.85
C ALA A 256 -46.81 9.86 38.35
N LEU A 257 -45.97 10.87 38.56
CA LEU A 257 -46.16 12.22 38.02
C LEU A 257 -46.17 12.21 36.49
N SER A 258 -45.26 11.47 35.86
CA SER A 258 -45.22 11.28 34.40
C SER A 258 -46.57 10.73 33.88
N GLN A 259 -47.05 9.62 34.44
CA GLN A 259 -48.35 9.04 34.09
C GLN A 259 -49.51 10.02 34.31
N VAL A 260 -49.50 10.84 35.36
CA VAL A 260 -50.53 11.87 35.61
C VAL A 260 -50.47 12.97 34.55
N THR A 261 -49.28 13.39 34.09
CA THR A 261 -49.16 14.36 33.00
C THR A 261 -49.63 13.80 31.66
N GLU A 262 -49.26 12.56 31.33
CA GLU A 262 -49.66 11.90 30.08
C GLU A 262 -51.18 11.68 30.02
N ASN A 263 -51.78 11.16 31.10
CA ASN A 263 -53.23 11.03 31.21
C ASN A 263 -53.96 12.38 31.09
N ARG A 264 -53.33 13.48 31.53
CA ARG A 264 -53.88 14.83 31.40
C ARG A 264 -53.77 15.38 29.98
N THR A 265 -52.69 15.08 29.24
CA THR A 265 -52.58 15.44 27.81
C THR A 265 -53.51 14.60 26.94
N ASN A 266 -53.60 13.29 27.20
CA ASN A 266 -54.46 12.38 26.46
C ASN A 266 -55.94 12.79 26.61
N LYS A 267 -56.41 13.04 27.84
CA LYS A 267 -57.76 13.57 28.09
C LYS A 267 -58.03 14.89 27.34
N LYS A 268 -57.11 15.85 27.38
CA LYS A 268 -57.23 17.12 26.62
C LYS A 268 -57.36 16.86 25.11
N HIS A 269 -56.60 15.91 24.56
CA HIS A 269 -56.66 15.56 23.15
C HIS A 269 -58.00 14.91 22.79
N THR A 270 -58.49 13.96 23.60
CA THR A 270 -59.79 13.31 23.41
C THR A 270 -60.95 14.31 23.43
N TYR A 271 -61.01 15.23 24.40
CA TYR A 271 -62.04 16.28 24.42
C TYR A 271 -61.99 17.16 23.16
N LYS A 272 -60.79 17.48 22.66
CA LYS A 272 -60.63 18.26 21.42
C LYS A 272 -61.11 17.50 20.18
N GLN A 273 -60.85 16.18 20.11
CA GLN A 273 -61.37 15.33 19.03
C GLN A 273 -62.91 15.23 19.05
N ILE A 274 -63.51 15.03 20.22
CA ILE A 274 -64.97 14.95 20.39
C ILE A 274 -65.62 16.24 19.90
N TYR A 275 -65.14 17.40 20.37
CA TYR A 275 -65.66 18.71 19.98
C TYR A 275 -65.62 18.94 18.46
N TYR A 276 -64.51 18.60 17.79
CA TYR A 276 -64.44 18.73 16.32
C TYR A 276 -65.33 17.72 15.58
N LYS A 277 -65.54 16.52 16.12
CA LYS A 277 -66.44 15.52 15.53
C LYS A 277 -67.90 15.95 15.63
N GLU A 278 -68.30 16.51 16.77
CA GLU A 278 -69.63 17.10 16.98
C GLU A 278 -69.86 18.30 16.05
N LEU A 279 -68.89 19.21 15.98
CA LEU A 279 -68.94 20.38 15.09
C LEU A 279 -69.05 19.97 13.61
N ALA A 280 -68.27 18.98 13.16
CA ALA A 280 -68.36 18.46 11.80
C ALA A 280 -69.72 17.81 11.51
N HIS A 281 -70.31 17.09 12.47
CA HIS A 281 -71.65 16.52 12.33
C HIS A 281 -72.73 17.61 12.20
N VAL A 282 -72.64 18.69 12.98
CA VAL A 282 -73.57 19.84 12.88
C VAL A 282 -73.45 20.53 11.52
N ILE A 283 -72.23 20.70 11.00
CA ILE A 283 -71.99 21.30 9.68
C ILE A 283 -72.59 20.42 8.57
N MET A 284 -72.30 19.12 8.55
CA MET A 284 -72.87 18.20 7.55
C MET A 284 -74.40 18.15 7.58
N GLU A 285 -75.03 18.21 8.76
CA GLU A 285 -76.49 18.23 8.84
C GLU A 285 -77.08 19.54 8.30
N ALA A 286 -76.45 20.69 8.59
CA ALA A 286 -76.84 21.98 8.03
C ALA A 286 -76.68 22.01 6.49
N GLU A 287 -75.64 21.37 5.94
CA GLU A 287 -75.44 21.22 4.51
C GLU A 287 -76.51 20.32 3.86
N LYS A 288 -76.88 19.18 4.48
CA LYS A 288 -78.02 18.37 4.03
C LYS A 288 -79.33 19.16 4.00
N PHE A 289 -79.65 19.89 5.07
CA PHE A 289 -80.86 20.72 5.13
C PHE A 289 -80.90 21.78 4.02
N LYS A 290 -79.74 22.37 3.68
CA LYS A 290 -79.60 23.34 2.59
C LYS A 290 -79.75 22.72 1.19
N ILE A 291 -79.38 21.46 1.02
CA ILE A 291 -79.59 20.69 -0.23
C ILE A 291 -81.06 20.28 -0.37
N PHE A 292 -81.73 19.90 0.72
CA PHE A 292 -83.15 19.52 0.74
C PHE A 292 -84.15 20.70 0.65
N SER A 293 -83.66 21.95 0.56
CA SER A 293 -84.49 23.15 0.41
C SER A 293 -84.34 23.84 -0.95
N GLN A 294 -84.02 23.07 -2.00
CA GLN A 294 -83.97 23.50 -3.41
C GLN A 294 -84.88 22.61 -4.26
#